data_AF-A0A1I8PUW1-F1
#
_entry.id   AF-A0A1I8PUW1-F1
#
_cell.length_a   1.000
_cell.length_b   1.000
_cell.length_c   1.000
_cell.angle_alpha   90.00
_cell.angle_beta   90.00
_cell.angle_gamma   90.00
#
_symmetry.space_group_name_H-M   'P 1'
#
loop_
_entity.id
_entity.type
_entity.pdbx_description
1 polymer ?
#
loop_
_entity_poly.entity_id
_entity_poly.type
_entity_poly.pdbx_seq_one_letter_code
_entity_poly.pdbx_strand_id
1 'polypeptide(L)'
;MSLKLLKQSVDIVEEEINSINESKKRSCSRNTNSSLKFVSEHQTRKQHKKKLQGVRSQLISNDAKSEENIKRLLALSMNHINIKDAEKIVQRAHKGRYVDKIIPKVEQESIFTEEDFRKFEEEYFNS
;
A
#
# COMPACT_ATOMS: atom_id res chain seq x y z
N MET A 1 35.41 3.16 -3.94
CA MET A 1 34.50 2.45 -3.02
C MET A 1 35.35 1.52 -2.16
N SER A 2 35.40 1.72 -0.84
CA SER A 2 36.25 0.91 0.04
C SER A 2 35.54 -0.38 0.45
N LEU A 3 36.27 -1.50 0.52
CA LEU A 3 35.74 -2.78 1.01
C LEU A 3 35.17 -2.69 2.43
N LYS A 4 35.68 -1.75 3.23
CA LYS A 4 35.19 -1.48 4.59
C LYS A 4 33.73 -0.97 4.57
N LEU A 5 33.38 -0.10 3.63
CA LEU A 5 32.01 0.40 3.49
C LEU A 5 31.05 -0.68 3.01
N LEU A 6 31.49 -1.54 2.08
CA LEU A 6 30.70 -2.70 1.64
C LEU A 6 30.43 -3.66 2.79
N LYS A 7 31.45 -3.99 3.58
CA LYS A 7 31.27 -4.84 4.77
C LYS A 7 30.29 -4.22 5.77
N GLN A 8 30.46 -2.94 6.10
CA GLN A 8 29.55 -2.23 6.99
C GLN A 8 28.10 -2.22 6.47
N SER A 9 27.89 -2.10 5.15
CA SER A 9 26.54 -2.13 4.57
C SER A 9 25.87 -3.50 4.70
N VAL A 10 26.63 -4.60 4.62
CA VAL A 10 26.10 -5.96 4.82
C VAL A 10 25.78 -6.20 6.29
N ASP A 11 26.67 -5.80 7.20
CA ASP A 11 26.49 -5.96 8.65
C ASP A 11 25.21 -5.24 9.14
N ILE A 12 24.95 -4.01 8.66
CA ILE A 12 23.74 -3.23 9.01
C ILE A 12 22.45 -3.97 8.57
N VAL A 13 22.42 -4.52 7.37
CA VAL A 13 21.25 -5.23 6.83
C VAL A 13 20.98 -6.51 7.62
N GLU A 14 22.01 -7.24 8.03
CA GLU A 14 21.86 -8.46 8.83
C GLU A 14 21.34 -8.17 10.25
N GLU A 15 21.77 -7.09 10.90
CA GLU A 15 21.30 -6.67 12.22
C GLU A 15 19.82 -6.23 12.21
N GLU A 16 19.38 -5.51 11.16
CA GLU A 16 17.98 -5.11 10.99
C GLU A 16 17.06 -6.32 10.80
N ILE A 17 17.46 -7.29 9.98
CA ILE A 17 16.69 -8.52 9.75
C ILE A 17 16.55 -9.32 11.05
N ASN A 18 17.63 -9.41 11.84
CA ASN A 18 17.62 -10.16 13.10
C ASN A 18 16.81 -9.47 14.22
N SER A 19 16.84 -8.13 14.31
CA SER A 19 16.06 -7.37 15.29
C SER A 19 14.55 -7.37 15.01
N ILE A 20 14.14 -7.39 13.73
CA ILE A 20 12.74 -7.59 13.32
C ILE A 20 12.23 -8.98 13.74
N ASN A 21 13.10 -10.00 13.71
CA ASN A 21 12.75 -11.36 14.09
C ASN A 21 12.71 -11.57 15.62
N GLU A 22 13.52 -10.81 16.39
CA GLU A 22 13.51 -10.81 17.85
C GLU A 22 12.31 -10.01 18.43
N SER A 23 11.94 -8.87 17.82
CA SER A 23 10.81 -8.04 18.28
C SER A 23 9.43 -8.71 18.08
N LYS A 24 9.29 -9.56 17.06
CA LYS A 24 8.08 -10.38 16.85
C LYS A 24 7.87 -11.50 17.89
N LYS A 25 8.87 -11.80 18.73
CA LYS A 25 8.73 -12.79 19.82
C LYS A 25 8.24 -12.18 21.15
N ARG A 26 8.16 -10.84 21.28
CA ARG A 26 7.90 -10.18 22.57
C ARG A 26 6.48 -9.66 22.77
N SER A 27 5.58 -9.77 21.80
CA SER A 27 4.20 -9.27 21.92
C SER A 27 3.19 -10.32 22.36
N CYS A 28 3.55 -11.24 23.25
CA CYS A 28 2.59 -12.11 23.95
C CYS A 28 3.17 -12.54 25.31
N SER A 29 2.76 -11.90 26.41
CA SER A 29 2.54 -12.54 27.73
C SER A 29 2.57 -11.52 28.87
N ARG A 30 1.38 -11.07 29.29
CA ARG A 30 1.09 -10.84 30.71
C ARG A 30 0.41 -12.09 31.21
N ASN A 31 1.12 -12.93 31.95
CA ASN A 31 0.59 -13.55 33.17
C ASN A 31 1.70 -14.17 34.00
N THR A 32 1.68 -13.80 35.26
CA THR A 32 2.60 -14.18 36.33
C THR A 32 2.34 -15.62 36.79
N ASN A 33 3.42 -16.22 37.28
CA ASN A 33 3.50 -17.42 38.13
C ASN A 33 3.47 -18.77 37.40
N SER A 34 4.67 -19.33 37.19
CA SER A 34 4.97 -20.67 37.71
C SER A 34 6.47 -20.92 37.70
N SER A 35 6.91 -21.61 38.74
CA SER A 35 8.29 -21.95 39.06
C SER A 35 8.97 -22.71 37.93
N LEU A 36 10.11 -22.17 37.46
CA LEU A 36 11.01 -22.86 36.55
C LEU A 36 11.75 -23.97 37.31
N LYS A 37 11.16 -25.16 37.30
CA LYS A 37 11.90 -26.41 37.49
C LYS A 37 12.72 -26.64 36.22
N PHE A 38 14.05 -26.59 36.34
CA PHE A 38 14.99 -27.05 35.33
C PHE A 38 14.79 -28.56 35.10
N VAL A 39 14.01 -28.93 34.08
CA VAL A 39 13.85 -30.33 33.65
C VAL A 39 14.54 -30.50 32.29
N SER A 40 15.64 -31.24 32.34
CA SER A 40 16.42 -31.87 31.26
C SER A 40 16.17 -31.38 29.83
N GLU A 41 17.11 -30.57 29.34
CA GLU A 41 17.20 -30.01 27.99
C GLU A 41 17.33 -31.06 26.85
N HIS A 42 17.54 -32.34 27.19
CA HIS A 42 17.83 -33.39 26.23
C HIS A 42 16.61 -34.13 25.65
N GLN A 43 15.41 -34.00 26.24
CA GLN A 43 14.22 -34.69 25.73
C GLN A 43 13.39 -33.84 24.75
N THR A 44 13.34 -32.51 24.93
CA THR A 44 12.56 -31.59 24.08
C THR A 44 13.17 -31.42 22.69
N ARG A 45 14.51 -31.47 22.58
CA ARG A 45 15.25 -31.29 21.31
C ARG A 45 14.92 -32.38 20.26
N LYS A 46 14.65 -33.62 20.70
CA LYS A 46 14.26 -34.73 19.80
C LYS A 46 12.84 -34.57 19.24
N GLN A 47 11.91 -34.05 20.04
CA GLN A 47 10.52 -33.80 19.61
C GLN A 47 10.46 -32.66 18.59
N HIS A 48 11.22 -31.59 18.79
CA HIS A 48 11.30 -30.47 17.85
C HIS A 48 11.91 -30.85 16.49
N LYS A 49 12.92 -31.72 16.46
CA LYS A 49 13.49 -32.25 15.20
C LYS A 49 12.46 -33.05 14.39
N LYS A 50 11.66 -33.91 15.04
CA LYS A 50 10.59 -34.67 14.37
C LYS A 50 9.50 -33.74 13.80
N LYS A 51 9.14 -32.69 14.54
CA LYS A 51 8.15 -31.68 14.10
C LYS A 51 8.63 -30.89 12.87
N LEU A 52 9.90 -30.49 12.84
CA LEU A 52 10.50 -29.79 11.69
C LEU A 52 10.59 -30.68 10.45
N GLN A 53 10.86 -31.98 10.62
CA GLN A 53 10.96 -32.91 9.50
C GLN A 53 9.58 -33.15 8.84
N GLY A 54 8.52 -33.26 9.65
CA GLY A 54 7.13 -33.33 9.17
C GLY A 54 6.67 -32.06 8.44
N VAL A 55 7.06 -30.88 8.95
CA VAL A 55 6.79 -29.59 8.28
C VAL A 55 7.58 -29.46 6.97
N ARG A 56 8.85 -29.89 6.94
CA ARG A 56 9.66 -29.90 5.71
C ARG A 56 9.06 -30.81 4.64
N SER A 57 8.59 -32.00 4.98
CA SER A 57 7.89 -32.88 4.02
C SER A 57 6.57 -32.26 3.52
N GLN A 58 5.84 -31.54 4.38
CA GLN A 58 4.63 -30.83 3.96
C GLN A 58 4.92 -29.65 3.02
N LEU A 59 6.03 -28.94 3.24
CA LEU A 59 6.47 -27.87 2.34
C LEU A 59 6.86 -28.42 0.96
N ILE A 60 7.59 -29.55 0.92
CA ILE A 60 7.95 -30.25 -0.32
C ILE A 60 6.69 -30.77 -1.06
N SER A 61 5.64 -31.17 -0.34
CA SER A 61 4.38 -31.63 -0.99
C SER A 61 3.46 -30.51 -1.49
N ASN A 62 3.73 -29.24 -1.13
CA ASN A 62 2.88 -28.10 -1.51
C ASN A 62 3.39 -27.35 -2.75
N ASP A 63 4.36 -27.92 -3.48
CA ASP A 63 4.94 -27.33 -4.69
C ASP A 63 3.88 -26.91 -5.71
N ALA A 64 2.79 -27.66 -5.86
CA ALA A 64 1.70 -27.30 -6.76
C ALA A 64 1.02 -25.96 -6.42
N LYS A 65 0.81 -25.66 -5.12
CA LYS A 65 0.22 -24.38 -4.68
C LYS A 65 1.22 -23.23 -4.81
N SER A 66 2.49 -23.51 -4.53
CA SER A 66 3.60 -22.57 -4.72
C SER A 66 3.70 -22.15 -6.20
N GLU A 67 3.72 -23.12 -7.11
CA GLU A 67 3.77 -22.89 -8.55
C GLU A 67 2.54 -22.16 -9.08
N GLU A 68 1.34 -22.49 -8.61
CA GLU A 68 0.11 -21.78 -8.97
C GLU A 68 0.17 -20.31 -8.54
N ASN A 69 0.66 -20.04 -7.33
CA ASN A 69 0.83 -18.67 -6.83
C ASN A 69 1.89 -17.91 -7.64
N ILE A 70 3.01 -18.55 -8.00
CA ILE A 70 4.04 -17.94 -8.85
C ILE A 70 3.47 -17.62 -10.23
N LYS A 71 2.70 -18.54 -10.85
CA LYS A 71 2.03 -18.31 -12.14
C LYS A 71 1.05 -17.15 -12.07
N ARG A 72 0.25 -17.05 -10.99
CA ARG A 72 -0.66 -15.92 -10.76
C ARG A 72 0.10 -14.60 -10.60
N LEU A 73 1.19 -14.60 -9.83
CA LEU A 73 2.01 -13.42 -9.61
C LEU A 73 2.66 -12.93 -10.91
N LEU A 74 3.15 -13.84 -11.75
CA LEU A 74 3.69 -13.54 -13.07
C LEU A 74 2.61 -12.99 -14.01
N ALA A 75 1.41 -13.56 -14.00
CA ALA A 75 0.28 -13.05 -14.78
C ALA A 75 -0.14 -11.62 -14.36
N LEU A 76 0.00 -11.28 -13.07
CA LEU A 76 -0.29 -9.93 -12.56
C LEU A 76 0.86 -8.94 -12.81
N SER A 77 2.12 -9.39 -12.75
CA SER A 77 3.28 -8.52 -12.99
C SER A 77 3.39 -8.18 -14.48
N MET A 78 3.08 -9.15 -15.33
CA MET A 78 2.97 -8.94 -16.76
C MET A 78 1.55 -8.42 -17.06
N ASN A 79 1.28 -7.17 -16.73
CA ASN A 79 0.08 -6.47 -17.19
C ASN A 79 0.21 -6.13 -18.69
N HIS A 80 0.25 -7.14 -19.55
CA HIS A 80 0.13 -6.96 -20.99
C HIS A 80 -1.32 -6.60 -21.31
N ILE A 81 -1.53 -5.37 -21.74
CA ILE A 81 -2.80 -4.92 -22.30
C ILE A 81 -2.84 -5.44 -23.73
N ASN A 82 -3.87 -6.23 -24.08
CA ASN A 82 -4.07 -6.65 -25.45
C ASN A 82 -4.26 -5.42 -26.34
N ILE A 83 -3.68 -5.42 -27.54
CA ILE A 83 -3.79 -4.30 -28.49
C ILE A 83 -5.26 -3.92 -28.73
N LYS A 84 -6.15 -4.92 -28.85
CA LYS A 84 -7.60 -4.73 -28.99
C LYS A 84 -8.25 -4.01 -27.79
N ASP A 85 -7.77 -4.28 -26.58
CA ASP A 85 -8.31 -3.66 -25.37
C ASP A 85 -7.72 -2.25 -25.18
N ALA A 86 -6.45 -2.04 -25.55
CA ALA A 86 -5.84 -0.72 -25.61
C ALA A 86 -6.59 0.20 -26.61
N GLU A 87 -6.90 -0.30 -27.82
CA GLU A 87 -7.69 0.43 -28.81
C GLU A 87 -9.07 0.80 -28.28
N LYS A 88 -9.77 -0.12 -27.59
CA LYS A 88 -11.07 0.18 -26.96
C LYS A 88 -10.96 1.24 -25.88
N ILE A 89 -9.90 1.22 -25.08
CA ILE A 89 -9.67 2.24 -24.04
C ILE A 89 -9.46 3.61 -24.70
N VAL A 90 -8.64 3.69 -25.74
CA VAL A 90 -8.40 4.92 -26.51
C VAL A 90 -9.69 5.42 -27.16
N GLN A 91 -10.43 4.55 -27.84
CA GLN A 91 -11.71 4.89 -28.44
C GLN A 91 -12.73 5.36 -27.41
N ARG A 92 -12.79 4.72 -26.23
CA ARG A 92 -13.69 5.12 -25.14
C ARG A 92 -13.29 6.46 -24.54
N ALA A 93 -11.99 6.71 -24.36
CA ALA A 93 -11.47 7.98 -23.87
C ALA A 93 -11.78 9.11 -24.86
N HIS A 94 -11.58 8.87 -26.15
CA HIS A 94 -11.93 9.83 -27.21
C HIS A 94 -13.44 10.01 -27.36
N LYS A 95 -14.23 8.94 -27.16
CA LYS A 95 -15.69 8.97 -27.06
C LYS A 95 -16.17 9.49 -25.70
N GLY A 96 -15.27 10.02 -24.86
CA GLY A 96 -15.63 10.70 -23.62
C GLY A 96 -16.84 11.61 -23.83
N ARG A 97 -17.66 11.74 -22.79
CA ARG A 97 -18.87 12.57 -22.85
C ARG A 97 -18.42 14.02 -23.01
N TYR A 98 -18.32 14.50 -24.24
CA TYR A 98 -18.49 15.91 -24.55
C TYR A 98 -19.92 16.23 -24.12
N VAL A 99 -20.09 16.52 -22.83
CA VAL A 99 -21.30 17.17 -22.36
C VAL A 99 -21.09 18.60 -22.78
N ASP A 100 -21.80 19.03 -23.81
CA ASP A 100 -21.92 20.45 -24.11
C ASP A 100 -22.34 21.11 -22.81
N LYS A 101 -21.42 21.88 -22.22
CA LYS A 101 -21.73 22.66 -21.03
C LYS A 101 -22.70 23.71 -21.51
N ILE A 102 -23.98 23.43 -21.38
CA ILE A 102 -25.04 24.42 -21.55
C ILE A 102 -24.81 25.40 -20.41
N ILE A 103 -24.04 26.46 -20.67
CA ILE A 103 -23.90 27.57 -19.74
C ILE A 103 -25.24 28.28 -19.79
N PRO A 104 -26.05 28.23 -18.72
CA PRO A 104 -27.30 28.97 -18.70
C PRO A 104 -26.95 30.45 -18.90
N LYS A 105 -27.60 31.08 -19.88
CA LYS A 105 -27.57 32.54 -19.99
C LYS A 105 -28.31 33.09 -18.78
N VAL A 106 -27.57 33.33 -17.71
CA VAL A 106 -28.09 34.06 -16.56
C VAL A 106 -28.13 35.51 -17.00
N GLU A 107 -29.32 36.02 -17.23
CA GLU A 107 -29.55 37.45 -17.34
C GLU A 107 -29.13 38.05 -15.99
N GLN A 108 -28.00 38.75 -15.97
CA GLN A 108 -27.55 39.47 -14.79
C GLN A 108 -28.43 40.70 -14.66
N GLU A 109 -29.55 40.57 -13.97
CA GLU A 109 -30.32 41.73 -13.54
C GLU A 109 -29.42 42.55 -12.61
N SER A 110 -29.13 43.79 -13.00
CA SER A 110 -28.43 44.73 -12.13
C SER A 110 -29.32 44.99 -10.92
N ILE A 111 -28.77 44.74 -9.73
CA ILE A 111 -29.43 45.07 -8.46
C ILE A 111 -29.50 46.58 -8.21
N PHE A 112 -28.74 47.38 -8.96
CA PHE A 112 -28.70 48.83 -8.84
C PHE A 112 -29.61 49.49 -9.88
N THR A 113 -30.43 50.43 -9.41
CA THR A 113 -31.27 51.28 -10.23
C THR A 113 -30.58 52.61 -10.54
N GLU A 114 -31.03 53.34 -11.56
CA GLU A 114 -30.49 54.66 -11.91
C GLU A 114 -30.56 55.67 -10.76
N GLU A 115 -31.54 55.52 -9.85
CA GLU A 115 -31.66 56.35 -8.66
C GLU A 115 -30.57 56.08 -7.63
N ASP A 116 -30.10 54.83 -7.52
CA ASP A 116 -29.02 54.45 -6.60
C ASP A 116 -27.69 55.07 -7.05
N PHE A 117 -27.45 55.13 -8.36
CA PHE A 117 -26.29 55.82 -8.93
C PHE A 117 -26.31 57.33 -8.64
N ARG A 118 -27.48 57.99 -8.72
CA ARG A 118 -27.58 59.42 -8.37
C ARG A 118 -27.25 59.69 -6.92
N LYS A 119 -27.77 58.88 -5.99
CA LYS A 119 -27.47 59.01 -4.55
C LYS A 119 -25.97 58.82 -4.28
N PHE A 120 -25.36 57.85 -4.94
CA PHE A 120 -23.92 57.61 -4.84
C PHE A 120 -23.11 58.80 -5.36
N GLU A 121 -23.46 59.36 -6.52
CA GLU A 121 -22.78 60.54 -7.06
C GLU A 121 -22.88 61.75 -6.11
N GLU A 122 -24.06 62.00 -5.55
CA GLU A 122 -24.25 63.09 -4.59
C GLU A 122 -23.37 62.91 -3.34
N GLU A 123 -23.26 61.70 -2.79
CA GLU A 123 -22.41 61.42 -1.63
C GLU A 123 -20.91 61.51 -1.98
N TYR A 124 -20.52 61.02 -3.16
CA TYR A 124 -19.12 60.95 -3.56
C TYR A 124 -18.55 62.31 -3.98
N PHE A 125 -19.35 63.15 -4.65
CA PHE A 125 -18.89 64.45 -5.16
C PHE A 125 -19.24 65.64 -4.26
N ASN A 126 -20.19 65.51 -3.33
CA ASN A 126 -20.50 66.57 -2.35
C ASN A 126 -19.89 66.32 -0.95
N SER A 127 -18.88 65.43 -0.85
CA SER A 127 -18.02 65.29 0.35
C SER A 127 -16.91 66.32 0.41
#